data_AF-A0A955QDD3-F1
#
_entry.id   AF-A0A955QDD3-F1
#
_cell.length_a   1.000
_cell.length_b   1.000
_cell.length_c   1.000
_cell.angle_alpha   90.00
_cell.angle_beta   90.00
_cell.angle_gamma   90.00
#
_symmetry.space_group_name_H-M   'P 1'
#
loop_
_entity.id
_entity.type
_entity.pdbx_description
1 polymer ?
#
loop_
_entity_poly.entity_id
_entity_poly.type
_entity_poly.pdbx_seq_one_letter_code
_entity_poly.pdbx_strand_id
1 'polypeptide(L)'
;MQDLQKAKQEIMDRAKGIPQSIENATQFNEAEALYVLLQTEHRKWEKVFKENIVDPAKRHYEDAKVRAKTLLEPLANGKGALNNLIQAYREKERQRIQAEQDKLNSQYNKKVDKAIQKGKDPLDVPPPAIVQGPAKSSDTSGGRLTYRKVTKLIEVDATLTPDEYCEKLPIKRMIEAALKAGKAVPGWRLEEREELATRAICG
;
A
#
# COMPACT_ATOMS: atom_id res chain seq x y z
N MET A 1 21.71 -33.07 -10.50
CA MET A 1 20.80 -33.27 -11.67
C MET A 1 20.79 -34.73 -12.12
N GLN A 2 21.94 -35.39 -12.29
CA GLN A 2 22.00 -36.83 -12.62
C GLN A 2 21.33 -37.72 -11.56
N ASP A 3 21.47 -37.42 -10.27
CA ASP A 3 20.85 -38.20 -9.19
C ASP A 3 19.31 -38.13 -9.17
N LEU A 4 18.74 -36.99 -9.55
CA LEU A 4 17.29 -36.80 -9.66
C LEU A 4 16.71 -37.56 -10.86
N GLN A 5 17.43 -37.60 -11.98
CA GLN A 5 17.03 -38.37 -13.15
C GLN A 5 17.11 -39.88 -12.88
N LYS A 6 18.15 -40.33 -12.18
CA LYS A 6 18.30 -41.72 -11.74
C LYS A 6 17.18 -42.13 -10.77
N ALA A 7 16.90 -41.30 -9.76
CA ALA A 7 15.81 -41.53 -8.82
C ALA A 7 14.43 -41.59 -9.50
N LYS A 8 14.18 -40.69 -10.48
CA LYS A 8 12.95 -40.70 -11.27
C LYS A 8 12.81 -42.02 -12.04
N GLN A 9 13.88 -42.51 -12.64
CA GLN A 9 13.88 -43.75 -13.40
C GLN A 9 13.61 -44.97 -12.49
N GLU A 10 14.26 -45.04 -11.33
CA GLU A 10 14.03 -46.09 -10.33
C GLU A 10 12.58 -46.12 -9.82
N ILE A 11 11.96 -44.95 -9.59
CA ILE A 11 10.55 -44.84 -9.19
C ILE A 11 9.63 -45.31 -10.32
N MET A 12 9.90 -44.90 -11.57
CA MET A 12 9.09 -45.35 -12.72
C MET A 12 9.19 -46.85 -12.95
N ASP A 13 10.37 -47.45 -12.76
CA ASP A 13 10.55 -48.88 -12.94
C ASP A 13 9.86 -49.70 -11.83
N ARG A 14 9.80 -49.18 -10.59
CA ARG A 14 8.97 -49.77 -9.52
C ARG A 14 7.48 -49.60 -9.76
N ALA A 15 7.05 -48.47 -10.32
CA ALA A 15 5.64 -48.21 -10.64
C ALA A 15 5.09 -49.12 -11.76
N LYS A 16 5.96 -49.61 -12.67
CA LYS A 16 5.57 -50.60 -13.69
C LYS A 16 5.20 -51.97 -13.11
N GLY A 17 5.65 -52.28 -11.89
CA GLY A 17 5.34 -53.53 -11.20
C GLY A 17 3.99 -53.52 -10.46
N ILE A 18 3.21 -52.44 -10.56
CA ILE A 18 1.90 -52.33 -9.91
C ILE A 18 0.89 -53.20 -10.70
N PRO A 19 0.24 -54.19 -10.06
CA PRO A 19 -0.75 -55.02 -10.73
C PRO A 19 -1.96 -54.17 -11.19
N GLN A 20 -2.46 -54.45 -12.39
CA GLN A 20 -3.62 -53.72 -12.97
C GLN A 20 -4.97 -54.24 -12.44
N SER A 21 -5.02 -55.47 -11.94
CA SER A 21 -6.16 -56.09 -11.27
C SER A 21 -5.68 -56.91 -10.07
N ILE A 22 -6.56 -57.06 -9.06
CA ILE A 22 -6.34 -57.92 -7.90
C ILE A 22 -7.48 -58.94 -7.91
N GLU A 23 -7.16 -60.21 -8.16
CA GLU A 23 -8.14 -61.28 -8.40
C GLU A 23 -8.18 -62.31 -7.27
N ASN A 24 -7.16 -62.34 -6.39
CA ASN A 24 -7.09 -63.26 -5.27
C ASN A 24 -6.41 -62.64 -4.03
N ALA A 25 -6.54 -63.33 -2.89
CA ALA A 25 -6.01 -62.88 -1.60
C ALA A 25 -4.48 -62.74 -1.58
N THR A 26 -3.75 -63.56 -2.34
CA THR A 26 -2.28 -63.48 -2.44
C THR A 26 -1.86 -62.19 -3.15
N GLN A 27 -2.48 -61.87 -4.28
CA GLN A 27 -2.25 -60.62 -5.01
C GLN A 27 -2.64 -59.38 -4.20
N PHE A 28 -3.69 -59.48 -3.36
CA PHE A 28 -4.09 -58.40 -2.47
C PHE A 28 -2.99 -58.08 -1.44
N ASN A 29 -2.44 -59.10 -0.78
CA ASN A 29 -1.37 -58.93 0.20
C ASN A 29 -0.08 -58.37 -0.42
N GLU A 30 0.26 -58.81 -1.65
CA GLU A 30 1.40 -58.29 -2.40
C GLU A 30 1.18 -56.80 -2.79
N ALA A 31 -0.02 -56.43 -3.23
CA ALA A 31 -0.37 -55.06 -3.54
C ALA A 31 -0.35 -54.16 -2.29
N GLU A 32 -0.80 -54.65 -1.13
CA GLU A 32 -0.74 -53.93 0.14
C GLU A 32 0.71 -53.67 0.58
N ALA A 33 1.58 -54.67 0.48
CA ALA A 33 3.00 -54.52 0.75
C ALA A 33 3.68 -53.52 -0.20
N LEU A 34 3.36 -53.58 -1.49
CA LEU A 34 3.85 -52.62 -2.50
C LEU A 34 3.35 -51.20 -2.22
N TYR A 35 2.10 -51.04 -1.79
CA TYR A 35 1.52 -49.75 -1.44
C TYR A 35 2.26 -49.08 -0.29
N VAL A 36 2.53 -49.83 0.80
CA VAL A 36 3.28 -49.33 1.95
C VAL A 36 4.71 -48.95 1.56
N LEU A 37 5.37 -49.77 0.73
CA LEU A 37 6.71 -49.47 0.23
C LEU A 37 6.71 -48.19 -0.63
N LEU A 38 5.74 -48.02 -1.52
CA LEU A 38 5.64 -46.82 -2.36
C LEU A 38 5.36 -45.56 -1.53
N GLN A 39 4.51 -45.64 -0.51
CA GLN A 39 4.27 -44.51 0.39
C GLN A 39 5.53 -44.10 1.17
N THR A 40 6.29 -45.07 1.68
CA THR A 40 7.49 -44.79 2.47
C THR A 40 8.60 -44.18 1.62
N GLU A 41 8.81 -44.72 0.41
CA GLU A 41 9.74 -44.14 -0.57
C GLU A 41 9.30 -42.76 -1.03
N HIS A 42 8.00 -42.54 -1.31
CA HIS A 42 7.47 -41.23 -1.68
C HIS A 42 7.78 -40.18 -0.61
N ARG A 43 7.50 -40.48 0.68
CA ARG A 43 7.80 -39.56 1.79
C ARG A 43 9.28 -39.25 1.90
N LYS A 44 10.15 -40.26 1.72
CA LYS A 44 11.61 -40.09 1.75
C LYS A 44 12.08 -39.17 0.63
N TRP A 45 11.65 -39.42 -0.60
CA TRP A 45 12.04 -38.60 -1.75
C TRP A 45 11.46 -37.20 -1.73
N GLU A 46 10.23 -37.04 -1.23
CA GLU A 46 9.64 -35.72 -1.00
C GLU A 46 10.47 -34.89 -0.03
N LYS A 47 10.93 -35.51 1.07
CA LYS A 47 11.83 -34.86 2.04
C LYS A 47 13.16 -34.47 1.39
N VAL A 48 13.81 -35.39 0.67
CA VAL A 48 15.08 -35.14 -0.05
C VAL A 48 14.92 -34.01 -1.08
N PHE A 49 13.80 -33.98 -1.80
CA PHE A 49 13.51 -32.92 -2.78
C PHE A 49 13.33 -31.57 -2.10
N LYS A 50 12.59 -31.51 -0.98
CA LYS A 50 12.43 -30.27 -0.20
C LYS A 50 13.77 -29.74 0.30
N GLU A 51 14.56 -30.60 0.94
CA GLU A 51 15.83 -30.19 1.57
C GLU A 51 16.92 -29.81 0.56
N ASN A 52 16.99 -30.48 -0.59
CA ASN A 52 18.06 -30.25 -1.57
C ASN A 52 17.71 -29.27 -2.69
N ILE A 53 16.42 -29.05 -2.97
CA ILE A 53 15.98 -28.21 -4.10
C ILE A 53 15.17 -27.02 -3.60
N VAL A 54 14.09 -27.27 -2.86
CA VAL A 54 13.12 -26.22 -2.47
C VAL A 54 13.74 -25.26 -1.45
N ASP A 55 14.29 -25.78 -0.37
CA ASP A 55 14.85 -24.96 0.71
C ASP A 55 16.07 -24.13 0.25
N PRO A 56 17.03 -24.67 -0.51
CA PRO A 56 18.13 -23.88 -1.05
C PRO A 56 17.65 -22.80 -2.02
N ALA A 57 16.72 -23.12 -2.93
CA ALA A 57 16.16 -22.12 -3.85
C ALA A 57 15.45 -20.99 -3.09
N LYS A 58 14.69 -21.31 -2.04
CA LYS A 58 14.03 -20.32 -1.19
C LYS A 58 15.05 -19.45 -0.45
N ARG A 59 16.12 -20.03 0.09
CA ARG A 59 17.21 -19.26 0.72
C ARG A 59 17.87 -18.30 -0.27
N HIS A 60 18.20 -18.77 -1.48
CA HIS A 60 18.77 -17.91 -2.52
C HIS A 60 17.83 -16.78 -2.93
N TYR A 61 16.53 -17.04 -3.01
CA TYR A 61 15.54 -16.00 -3.28
C TYR A 61 15.48 -14.95 -2.18
N GLU A 62 15.41 -15.36 -0.90
CA GLU A 62 15.38 -14.41 0.21
C GLU A 62 16.70 -13.63 0.31
N ASP A 63 17.86 -14.26 0.08
CA ASP A 63 19.15 -13.58 0.03
C ASP A 63 19.19 -12.53 -1.09
N ALA A 64 18.73 -12.89 -2.29
CA ALA A 64 18.67 -11.96 -3.42
C ALA A 64 17.73 -10.78 -3.13
N LYS A 65 16.59 -11.05 -2.50
CA LYS A 65 15.61 -10.04 -2.07
C LYS A 65 16.18 -9.12 -1.00
N VAL A 66 16.90 -9.64 -0.02
CA VAL A 66 17.60 -8.83 1.00
C VAL A 66 18.65 -7.95 0.35
N ARG A 67 19.49 -8.50 -0.54
CA ARG A 67 20.49 -7.69 -1.29
C ARG A 67 19.84 -6.59 -2.11
N ALA A 68 18.78 -6.91 -2.85
CA ALA A 68 18.03 -5.92 -3.63
C ALA A 68 17.45 -4.82 -2.72
N LYS A 69 16.88 -5.21 -1.56
CA LYS A 69 16.36 -4.24 -0.59
C LYS A 69 17.47 -3.34 -0.06
N THR A 70 18.61 -3.89 0.38
CA THR A 70 19.75 -3.11 0.89
C THR A 70 20.34 -2.18 -0.18
N LEU A 71 20.41 -2.62 -1.44
CA LEU A 71 20.87 -1.77 -2.54
C LEU A 71 19.91 -0.62 -2.84
N LEU A 72 18.60 -0.86 -2.74
CA LEU A 72 17.57 0.13 -3.06
C LEU A 72 17.16 0.99 -1.86
N GLU A 73 17.51 0.60 -0.64
CA GLU A 73 17.16 1.28 0.60
C GLU A 73 17.63 2.75 0.64
N PRO A 74 18.87 3.10 0.25
CA PRO A 74 19.29 4.50 0.18
C PRO A 74 18.42 5.34 -0.76
N LEU A 75 17.99 4.78 -1.90
CA LEU A 75 17.10 5.46 -2.84
C LEU A 75 15.70 5.64 -2.27
N ALA A 76 15.18 4.62 -1.58
CA ALA A 76 13.89 4.70 -0.90
C ALA A 76 13.90 5.75 0.22
N ASN A 77 14.96 5.79 1.03
CA ASN A 77 15.16 6.76 2.10
C ASN A 77 15.31 8.18 1.55
N GLY A 78 16.14 8.36 0.51
CA GLY A 78 16.30 9.64 -0.18
C GLY A 78 14.99 10.14 -0.78
N LYS A 79 14.22 9.26 -1.42
CA LYS A 79 12.88 9.58 -1.94
C LYS A 79 11.92 10.01 -0.83
N GLY A 80 11.91 9.31 0.31
CA GLY A 80 11.09 9.65 1.47
C GLY A 80 11.46 11.03 2.05
N ALA A 81 12.75 11.28 2.24
CA ALA A 81 13.25 12.56 2.75
C ALA A 81 12.89 13.73 1.82
N LEU A 82 13.12 13.59 0.52
CA LEU A 82 12.77 14.62 -0.47
C LEU A 82 11.25 14.88 -0.52
N ASN A 83 10.44 13.82 -0.47
CA ASN A 83 8.99 13.98 -0.45
C ASN A 83 8.52 14.78 0.78
N ASN A 84 9.08 14.50 1.96
CA ASN A 84 8.77 15.24 3.18
C ASN A 84 9.17 16.73 3.08
N LEU A 85 10.34 17.03 2.52
CA LEU A 85 10.79 18.41 2.30
C LEU A 85 9.88 19.16 1.32
N ILE A 86 9.49 18.52 0.21
CA ILE A 86 8.56 19.11 -0.78
C ILE A 86 7.20 19.39 -0.14
N GLN A 87 6.67 18.44 0.64
CA GLN A 87 5.40 18.61 1.35
C GLN A 87 5.47 19.75 2.38
N ALA A 88 6.53 19.81 3.17
CA ALA A 88 6.73 20.87 4.17
C ALA A 88 6.84 22.25 3.51
N TYR A 89 7.54 22.36 2.38
CA TYR A 89 7.64 23.61 1.62
C TYR A 89 6.27 24.06 1.10
N ARG A 90 5.47 23.14 0.51
CA ARG A 90 4.13 23.47 0.01
C ARG A 90 3.16 23.88 1.11
N GLU A 91 3.25 23.24 2.27
CA GLU A 91 2.45 23.61 3.44
C GLU A 91 2.80 25.04 3.90
N LYS A 92 4.09 25.36 3.99
CA LYS A 92 4.55 26.71 4.30
C LYS A 92 4.06 27.73 3.28
N GLU A 93 4.09 27.40 2.00
CA GLU A 93 3.62 28.29 0.93
C GLU A 93 2.10 28.52 1.01
N ARG A 94 1.31 27.47 1.30
CA ARG A 94 -0.13 27.60 1.57
C ARG A 94 -0.40 28.54 2.75
N GLN A 95 0.33 28.38 3.86
CA GLN A 95 0.18 29.23 5.03
C GLN A 95 0.52 30.69 4.72
N ARG A 96 1.58 30.92 3.92
CA ARG A 96 1.95 32.27 3.46
C ARG A 96 0.83 32.91 2.64
N ILE A 97 0.30 32.18 1.66
CA ILE A 97 -0.79 32.65 0.79
C ILE A 97 -2.06 32.92 1.59
N GLN A 98 -2.40 32.04 2.53
CA GLN A 98 -3.55 32.24 3.41
C GLN A 98 -3.39 33.51 4.26
N ALA A 99 -2.24 33.70 4.88
CA ALA A 99 -1.97 34.88 5.69
C ALA A 99 -2.00 36.18 4.87
N GLU A 100 -1.58 36.14 3.60
CA GLU A 100 -1.68 37.27 2.68
C GLU A 100 -3.13 37.56 2.28
N GLN A 101 -3.91 36.52 1.96
CA GLN A 101 -5.34 36.64 1.68
C GLN A 101 -6.11 37.20 2.88
N ASP A 102 -5.81 36.74 4.10
CA ASP A 102 -6.45 37.21 5.32
C ASP A 102 -6.16 38.69 5.59
N LYS A 103 -4.94 39.16 5.27
CA LYS A 103 -4.59 40.59 5.33
C LYS A 103 -5.39 41.40 4.32
N LEU A 104 -5.51 40.93 3.08
CA LEU A 104 -6.29 41.60 2.04
C LEU A 104 -7.79 41.64 2.41
N ASN A 105 -8.33 40.54 2.92
CA ASN A 105 -9.70 40.46 3.40
C ASN A 105 -9.95 41.43 4.57
N SER A 106 -9.01 41.49 5.53
CA SER A 106 -9.11 42.45 6.65
C SER A 106 -9.08 43.90 6.19
N GLN A 107 -8.21 44.24 5.23
CA GLN A 107 -8.17 45.58 4.65
C GLN A 107 -9.44 45.93 3.87
N TYR A 108 -10.00 44.96 3.14
CA TYR A 108 -11.25 45.10 2.43
C TYR A 108 -12.41 45.36 3.41
N ASN A 109 -12.55 44.54 4.46
CA ASN A 109 -13.60 44.72 5.47
C ASN A 109 -13.54 46.12 6.10
N LYS A 110 -12.33 46.62 6.43
CA LYS A 110 -12.16 48.00 6.92
C LYS A 110 -12.59 49.07 5.93
N LYS A 111 -12.46 48.83 4.61
CA LYS A 111 -12.93 49.77 3.57
C LYS A 111 -14.46 49.72 3.46
N VAL A 112 -15.05 48.53 3.54
CA VAL A 112 -16.50 48.33 3.56
C VAL A 112 -17.13 49.02 4.77
N ASP A 113 -16.59 48.81 5.97
CA ASP A 113 -17.08 49.46 7.19
C ASP A 113 -17.05 50.98 7.09
N LYS A 114 -15.97 51.54 6.52
CA LYS A 114 -15.86 52.99 6.27
C LYS A 114 -16.83 53.49 5.21
N ALA A 115 -17.16 52.68 4.20
CA ALA A 115 -18.14 53.04 3.18
C ALA A 115 -19.55 53.11 3.78
N ILE A 116 -19.92 52.10 4.59
CA ILE A 116 -21.18 52.05 5.34
C ILE A 116 -21.31 53.26 6.27
N GLN A 117 -20.27 53.57 7.05
CA GLN A 117 -20.27 54.74 7.94
C GLN A 117 -20.43 56.07 7.19
N LYS A 118 -19.97 56.14 5.93
CA LYS A 118 -20.11 57.32 5.07
C LYS A 118 -21.42 57.33 4.27
N GLY A 119 -22.34 56.39 4.52
CA GLY A 119 -23.60 56.26 3.80
C GLY A 119 -23.44 55.86 2.34
N LYS A 120 -22.30 55.26 1.96
CA LYS A 120 -22.07 54.73 0.62
C LYS A 120 -22.47 53.26 0.56
N ASP A 121 -22.90 52.81 -0.62
CA ASP A 121 -23.24 51.40 -0.84
C ASP A 121 -21.98 50.53 -0.65
N PRO A 122 -21.98 49.55 0.27
CA PRO A 122 -20.87 48.63 0.45
C PRO A 122 -20.56 47.77 -0.79
N LEU A 123 -21.49 47.63 -1.74
CA LEU A 123 -21.29 46.89 -2.99
C LEU A 123 -20.37 47.63 -4.00
N ASP A 124 -20.20 48.94 -3.83
CA ASP A 124 -19.28 49.75 -4.67
C ASP A 124 -17.81 49.55 -4.28
N VAL A 125 -17.52 48.89 -3.15
CA VAL A 125 -16.14 48.60 -2.75
C VAL A 125 -15.65 47.39 -3.55
N PRO A 126 -14.58 47.53 -4.35
CA PRO A 126 -14.09 46.43 -5.17
C PRO A 126 -13.59 45.27 -4.28
N PRO A 127 -13.92 44.01 -4.63
CA PRO A 127 -13.53 42.86 -3.84
C PRO A 127 -12.01 42.73 -3.73
N PRO A 128 -11.50 42.09 -2.65
CA PRO A 128 -10.08 41.90 -2.49
C PRO A 128 -9.52 41.02 -3.61
N ALA A 129 -8.31 41.32 -4.06
CA ALA A 129 -7.61 40.47 -5.01
C ALA A 129 -7.42 39.06 -4.41
N ILE A 130 -7.59 38.03 -5.24
CA ILE A 130 -7.38 36.64 -4.85
C ILE A 130 -5.92 36.28 -5.08
N VAL A 131 -5.21 35.93 -4.01
CA VAL A 131 -3.85 35.40 -4.10
C VAL A 131 -3.91 33.97 -4.62
N GLN A 132 -3.23 33.70 -5.74
CA GLN A 132 -3.27 32.38 -6.36
C GLN A 132 -2.52 31.34 -5.51
N GLY A 133 -3.16 30.19 -5.31
CA GLY A 133 -2.58 29.03 -4.63
C GLY A 133 -1.43 28.38 -5.41
N PRO A 134 -0.63 27.51 -4.75
CA PRO A 134 0.44 26.78 -5.43
C PRO A 134 -0.12 25.84 -6.51
N ALA A 135 0.61 25.71 -7.62
CA ALA A 135 0.19 24.90 -8.76
C ALA A 135 -0.10 23.44 -8.36
N LYS A 136 -1.20 22.88 -8.90
CA LYS A 136 -1.62 21.48 -8.66
C LYS A 136 -0.77 20.47 -9.44
N SER A 137 -0.20 20.89 -10.57
CA SER A 137 0.73 20.08 -11.34
C SER A 137 1.83 20.95 -11.94
N SER A 138 3.01 20.37 -12.10
CA SER A 138 4.15 21.00 -12.75
C SER A 138 4.87 19.97 -13.61
N ASP A 139 5.20 20.37 -14.84
CA ASP A 139 6.07 19.58 -15.69
C ASP A 139 7.53 19.86 -15.33
N THR A 140 8.31 18.80 -15.23
CA THR A 140 9.75 18.85 -14.89
C THR A 140 10.52 18.07 -15.94
N SER A 141 11.85 18.25 -15.99
CA SER A 141 12.72 17.51 -16.91
C SER A 141 12.63 15.98 -16.75
N GLY A 142 12.25 15.49 -15.57
CA GLY A 142 12.06 14.06 -15.27
C GLY A 142 10.63 13.54 -15.44
N GLY A 143 9.68 14.40 -15.79
CA GLY A 143 8.28 14.04 -15.98
C GLY A 143 7.29 14.96 -15.28
N ARG A 144 6.03 14.51 -15.18
CA ARG A 144 4.94 15.32 -14.62
C ARG A 144 4.75 15.03 -13.14
N LEU A 145 4.83 16.08 -12.33
CA LEU A 145 4.50 16.06 -10.91
C LEU A 145 3.07 16.54 -10.72
N THR A 146 2.26 15.73 -10.04
CA THR A 146 0.88 16.10 -9.68
C THR A 146 0.71 15.98 -8.17
N TYR A 147 0.17 17.02 -7.57
CA TYR A 147 -0.16 17.07 -6.15
C TYR A 147 -1.65 16.80 -6.01
N ARG A 148 -1.98 15.67 -5.40
CA ARG A 148 -3.36 15.29 -5.14
C ARG A 148 -3.63 15.31 -3.65
N LYS A 149 -4.81 15.80 -3.26
CA LYS A 149 -5.31 15.59 -1.91
C LYS A 149 -5.72 14.13 -1.75
N VAL A 150 -5.22 13.49 -0.71
CA VAL A 150 -5.60 12.16 -0.28
C VAL A 150 -6.08 12.26 1.14
N THR A 151 -7.31 11.82 1.36
CA THR A 151 -7.88 11.71 2.69
C THR A 151 -7.47 10.36 3.27
N LYS A 152 -6.75 10.36 4.39
CA LYS A 152 -6.42 9.15 5.12
C LYS A 152 -7.19 9.11 6.43
N LEU A 153 -7.77 7.96 6.69
CA LEU A 153 -8.39 7.66 7.97
C LEU A 153 -7.29 7.32 8.99
N ILE A 154 -7.27 8.04 10.11
CA ILE A 154 -6.30 7.86 11.18
C ILE A 154 -7.03 7.54 12.48
N GLU A 155 -6.56 6.49 13.13
CA GLU A 155 -6.94 6.10 14.47
C GLU A 155 -6.13 6.93 15.46
N VAL A 156 -6.82 7.74 16.26
CA VAL A 156 -6.23 8.59 17.30
C VAL A 156 -6.22 7.85 18.63
N ASP A 157 -7.31 7.16 18.94
CA ASP A 157 -7.47 6.38 20.16
C ASP A 157 -8.45 5.23 19.92
N ALA A 158 -7.94 4.00 19.95
CA ALA A 158 -8.72 2.79 19.76
C ALA A 158 -9.81 2.62 20.83
N THR A 159 -9.54 3.07 22.06
CA THR A 159 -10.40 2.81 23.24
C THR A 159 -11.68 3.64 23.26
N LEU A 160 -11.68 4.77 22.54
CA LEU A 160 -12.83 5.65 22.39
C LEU A 160 -13.73 5.23 21.23
N THR A 161 -13.34 4.20 20.46
CA THR A 161 -14.15 3.72 19.34
C THR A 161 -15.46 3.14 19.89
N PRO A 162 -16.64 3.65 19.49
CA PRO A 162 -17.91 3.12 19.97
C PRO A 162 -18.06 1.64 19.64
N ASP A 163 -18.68 0.86 20.53
CA ASP A 163 -18.83 -0.61 20.39
C ASP A 163 -19.53 -1.03 19.09
N GLU A 164 -20.39 -0.16 18.53
CA GLU A 164 -20.99 -0.30 17.20
C GLU A 164 -19.95 -0.53 16.08
N TYR A 165 -18.71 -0.12 16.32
CA TYR A 165 -17.57 -0.20 15.41
C TYR A 165 -16.48 -1.19 15.88
N CYS A 166 -16.69 -1.96 16.95
CA CYS A 166 -15.66 -2.86 17.50
C CYS A 166 -15.62 -4.28 16.88
N GLU A 167 -16.69 -4.76 16.24
CA GLU A 167 -16.85 -6.21 16.01
C GLU A 167 -16.77 -6.73 14.55
N LYS A 168 -16.58 -5.90 13.51
CA LYS A 168 -16.62 -6.37 12.10
C LYS A 168 -15.58 -5.74 11.16
N LEU A 169 -14.91 -6.58 10.36
CA LEU A 169 -13.92 -6.18 9.34
C LEU A 169 -14.34 -5.11 8.27
N PRO A 170 -15.63 -4.80 7.96
CA PRO A 170 -16.00 -3.73 7.02
C PRO A 170 -15.93 -2.29 7.58
N ILE A 171 -15.54 -2.12 8.85
CA ILE A 171 -15.78 -0.90 9.64
C ILE A 171 -15.01 0.34 9.18
N LYS A 172 -13.77 0.20 8.70
CA LYS A 172 -12.97 1.37 8.26
C LYS A 172 -13.66 2.18 7.15
N ARG A 173 -14.36 1.50 6.24
CA ARG A 173 -15.11 2.17 5.16
C ARG A 173 -16.34 2.90 5.69
N MET A 174 -17.00 2.35 6.71
CA MET A 174 -18.16 2.99 7.34
C MET A 174 -17.75 4.20 8.17
N ILE A 175 -16.66 4.09 8.95
CA ILE A 175 -16.06 5.21 9.69
C ILE A 175 -15.63 6.30 8.71
N GLU A 176 -14.94 5.94 7.62
CA GLU A 176 -14.54 6.89 6.58
C GLU A 176 -15.76 7.59 5.95
N ALA A 177 -16.83 6.85 5.65
CA ALA A 177 -18.06 7.41 5.10
C ALA A 177 -18.78 8.35 6.09
N ALA A 178 -18.84 7.97 7.37
CA ALA A 178 -19.43 8.78 8.44
C ALA A 178 -18.67 10.09 8.64
N LEU A 179 -17.33 10.02 8.71
CA LEU A 179 -16.48 11.21 8.83
C LEU A 179 -16.55 12.10 7.58
N LYS A 180 -16.64 11.51 6.37
CA LYS A 180 -16.86 12.28 5.12
C LYS A 180 -18.23 12.96 5.09
N ALA A 181 -19.24 12.36 5.71
CA ALA A 181 -20.57 12.93 5.87
C ALA A 181 -20.65 13.98 7.00
N GLY A 182 -19.53 14.30 7.66
CA GLY A 182 -19.47 15.28 8.75
C GLY A 182 -19.90 14.75 10.12
N LYS A 183 -20.09 13.43 10.27
CA LYS A 183 -20.38 12.82 11.58
C LYS A 183 -19.07 12.56 12.32
N ALA A 184 -18.96 13.09 13.53
CA ALA A 184 -17.82 12.80 14.40
C ALA A 184 -17.87 11.33 14.84
N VAL A 185 -16.79 10.58 14.58
CA VAL A 185 -16.59 9.23 15.12
C VAL A 185 -15.48 9.31 16.16
N PRO A 186 -15.78 9.13 17.46
CA PRO A 186 -14.77 9.15 18.51
C PRO A 186 -13.67 8.12 18.23
N GLY A 187 -12.42 8.48 18.53
CA GLY A 187 -11.24 7.65 18.25
C GLY A 187 -10.68 7.75 16.83
N TRP A 188 -11.38 8.38 15.89
CA TRP A 188 -11.00 8.43 14.47
C TRP A 188 -11.09 9.84 13.89
N ARG A 189 -10.17 10.17 12.98
CA ARG A 189 -10.24 11.42 12.20
C ARG A 189 -9.79 11.21 10.76
N LEU A 190 -10.31 12.05 9.88
CA LEU A 190 -9.79 12.18 8.51
C LEU A 190 -8.69 13.22 8.50
N GLU A 191 -7.50 12.81 8.06
CA GLU A 191 -6.42 13.73 7.76
C GLU A 191 -6.32 13.89 6.25
N GLU A 192 -6.51 15.12 5.77
CA GLU A 192 -6.19 15.47 4.39
C GLU A 192 -4.68 15.70 4.27
N ARG A 193 -4.01 14.90 3.44
CA ARG A 193 -2.61 15.14 3.07
C ARG A 193 -2.48 15.26 1.57
N GLU A 194 -1.56 16.11 1.11
CA GLU A 194 -1.17 16.10 -0.29
C GLU A 194 -0.14 14.99 -0.53
N GLU A 195 -0.45 14.09 -1.46
CA GLU A 195 0.51 13.10 -1.95
C GLU A 195 1.08 13.55 -3.29
N LEU A 196 2.39 13.35 -3.44
CA LEU A 196 3.10 13.52 -4.70
C LEU A 196 2.85 12.29 -5.58
N ALA A 197 2.20 12.49 -6.73
CA ALA A 197 2.09 11.50 -7.78
C ALA A 197 3.04 11.87 -8.92
N THR A 198 3.99 10.99 -9.21
CA THR A 198 4.94 11.13 -10.32
C THR A 198 4.50 10.23 -11.47
N ARG A 199 4.33 10.78 -12.67
CA ARG A 199 4.25 9.97 -13.89
C ARG A 199 5.54 10.16 -14.67
N ALA A 200 6.33 9.08 -14.76
CA ALA A 200 7.53 9.08 -15.58
C ALA A 200 7.15 9.24 -17.05
N ILE A 201 7.95 9.99 -17.80
CA ILE A 201 7.91 9.94 -19.26
C ILE A 201 8.65 8.66 -19.64
N CYS A 202 7.90 7.61 -19.96
CA CYS A 202 8.49 6.46 -20.62
C CYS A 202 8.82 6.91 -22.05
N GLY A 203 10.11 7.08 -22.33
CA GLY A 203 10.62 7.20 -23.70
C GLY A 203 10.51 5.88 -24.44
#